data_AF-A0A023FBH4-F1
#
_entry.id   AF-A0A023FBH4-F1
#
_cell.length_a   1.000
_cell.length_b   1.000
_cell.length_c   1.000
_cell.angle_alpha   90.00
_cell.angle_beta   90.00
_cell.angle_gamma   90.00
#
_symmetry.space_group_name_H-M   'P 1'
#
loop_
_entity.id
_entity.type
_entity.pdbx_description
1 polymer ?
#
loop_
_entity_poly.entity_id
_entity_poly.type
_entity_poly.pdbx_seq_one_letter_code
_entity_poly.pdbx_strand_id
1 'polypeptide(L)'
;MFLYFLALTLIVAALGDNKCQHFYVDDYSDCEDKDVQFGYFYNDQYKTCGRYEYCAGQGAEKIMFESEAKCMQECKVSAPSKPSYIEDK
;
A
#
# COMPACT_ATOMS: atom_id res chain seq x y z
N MET A 1 16.72 -0.64 -36.36
CA MET A 1 17.24 -0.01 -35.12
C MET A 1 16.20 0.79 -34.33
N PHE A 2 15.01 1.08 -34.87
CA PHE A 2 13.91 1.74 -34.14
C PHE A 2 13.09 0.81 -33.21
N LEU A 3 13.19 -0.51 -33.39
CA LEU A 3 12.43 -1.50 -32.59
C LEU A 3 12.92 -1.62 -31.13
N TYR A 4 14.20 -1.31 -30.87
CA TYR A 4 14.76 -1.38 -29.52
C TYR A 4 14.24 -0.28 -28.59
N PHE A 5 13.96 0.91 -29.13
CA PHE A 5 13.46 2.04 -28.33
C PHE A 5 12.01 1.82 -27.85
N LEU A 6 11.16 1.18 -28.66
CA LEU A 6 9.78 0.83 -28.26
C LEU A 6 9.73 -0.21 -27.12
N ALA A 7 10.65 -1.17 -27.13
CA ALA A 7 10.75 -2.17 -26.06
C ALA A 7 11.17 -1.52 -24.73
N LEU A 8 12.07 -0.55 -24.75
CA LEU A 8 12.52 0.18 -23.55
C LEU A 8 11.39 1.03 -22.93
N THR A 9 10.55 1.69 -23.73
CA THR A 9 9.42 2.47 -23.20
C THR A 9 8.33 1.61 -22.55
N LEU A 10 8.14 0.36 -23.01
CA LEU A 10 7.18 -0.57 -22.41
C LEU A 10 7.65 -1.15 -21.08
N ILE A 11 8.97 -1.27 -20.87
CA ILE A 11 9.53 -1.83 -19.63
C ILE A 11 9.44 -0.82 -18.47
N VAL A 12 9.58 0.49 -18.75
CA VAL A 12 9.55 1.51 -17.69
C VAL A 12 8.15 1.68 -17.08
N ALA A 13 7.08 1.41 -17.83
CA ALA A 13 5.71 1.42 -17.31
C ALA A 13 5.40 0.23 -16.37
N ALA A 14 6.28 -0.79 -16.32
CA ALA A 14 6.11 -1.98 -15.50
C ALA A 14 6.94 -1.99 -14.20
N LEU A 15 7.72 -0.94 -13.94
CA LEU A 15 8.27 -0.67 -12.61
C LEU A 15 7.09 -0.21 -11.73
N GLY A 16 6.36 -1.19 -11.21
CA GLY A 16 5.14 -0.97 -10.45
C GLY A 16 5.34 0.04 -9.34
N ASP A 17 4.30 0.85 -9.11
CA ASP A 17 4.25 1.86 -8.07
C ASP A 17 4.82 1.29 -6.76
N ASN A 18 5.77 2.00 -6.15
CA ASN A 18 6.51 1.49 -5.01
C ASN A 18 5.58 1.09 -3.85
N LYS A 19 4.36 1.63 -3.80
CA LYS A 19 3.37 1.45 -2.74
C LYS A 19 2.92 0.01 -2.51
N CYS A 20 3.11 -0.88 -3.50
CA CYS A 20 2.80 -2.30 -3.39
C CYS A 20 4.00 -3.15 -2.93
N GLN A 21 5.09 -2.52 -2.49
CA GLN A 21 6.23 -3.22 -1.89
C GLN A 21 6.06 -3.30 -0.36
N HIS A 22 6.71 -4.29 0.25
CA HIS A 22 6.73 -4.41 1.71
C HIS A 22 7.46 -3.20 2.33
N PHE A 23 6.77 -2.47 3.20
CA PHE A 23 7.37 -1.45 4.05
C PHE A 23 7.00 -1.73 5.49
N TYR A 24 7.99 -1.57 6.36
CA TYR A 24 7.74 -1.36 7.77
C TYR A 24 7.14 0.04 7.90
N VAL A 25 5.81 0.10 8.03
CA VAL A 25 5.21 1.25 8.67
C VAL A 25 5.55 1.05 10.14
N ASP A 26 6.51 1.83 10.65
CA ASP A 26 6.77 1.84 12.09
C ASP A 26 5.44 2.04 12.79
N ASP A 27 5.23 1.31 13.88
CA ASP A 27 4.07 1.48 14.75
C ASP A 27 4.22 2.87 15.39
N TYR A 28 3.76 3.90 14.68
CA TYR A 28 3.81 5.29 15.11
C TYR A 28 2.72 5.57 16.16
N SER A 29 2.55 4.66 17.12
CA SER A 29 1.59 4.77 18.23
C SER A 29 1.94 5.89 19.21
N ASP A 30 3.06 6.60 19.00
CA ASP A 30 3.51 7.77 19.71
C ASP A 30 3.62 8.99 18.80
N CYS A 31 2.52 9.42 18.19
CA CYS A 31 2.50 10.66 17.38
C CYS A 31 2.91 11.95 18.12
N GLU A 32 3.30 11.88 19.39
CA GLU A 32 3.66 13.01 20.25
C GLU A 32 2.63 14.15 20.09
N ASP A 33 3.03 15.23 19.42
CA ASP A 33 2.25 16.44 19.18
C ASP A 33 1.60 16.49 17.78
N LYS A 34 1.69 15.42 17.00
CA LYS A 34 1.20 15.34 15.62
C LYS A 34 -0.18 14.71 15.54
N ASP A 35 -0.95 15.17 14.55
CA ASP A 35 -2.26 14.58 14.26
C ASP A 35 -2.11 13.15 13.73
N VAL A 36 -2.90 12.25 14.31
CA VAL A 36 -3.08 10.89 13.79
C VAL A 36 -3.95 10.96 12.54
N GLN A 37 -3.48 10.33 11.47
CA GLN A 37 -4.21 10.15 10.22
C GLN A 37 -4.38 8.67 9.90
N PHE A 38 -5.26 8.39 8.94
CA PHE A 38 -5.55 7.04 8.49
C PHE A 38 -5.32 6.91 7.00
N GLY A 39 -4.79 5.77 6.60
CA GLY A 39 -4.58 5.42 5.21
C GLY A 39 -4.74 3.94 4.99
N TYR A 40 -4.65 3.53 3.73
CA TYR A 40 -4.63 2.13 3.34
C TYR A 40 -3.26 1.75 2.85
N PHE A 41 -2.77 0.58 3.25
CA PHE A 41 -1.45 0.09 2.89
C PHE A 41 -1.52 -1.35 2.43
N TYR A 42 -0.65 -1.71 1.49
CA TYR A 42 -0.54 -3.07 0.99
C TYR A 42 0.42 -3.89 1.85
N ASN A 43 -0.12 -4.89 2.53
CA ASN A 43 0.67 -5.85 3.27
C ASN A 43 1.14 -6.98 2.34
N ASP A 44 2.41 -6.93 1.95
CA ASP A 44 3.01 -7.95 1.07
C ASP A 44 3.09 -9.34 1.70
N GLN A 45 3.16 -9.45 3.03
CA GLN A 45 3.20 -10.75 3.72
C GLN A 45 1.86 -11.48 3.59
N TYR A 46 0.75 -10.76 3.74
CA TYR A 46 -0.60 -11.33 3.65
C TYR A 46 -1.25 -11.15 2.27
N LYS A 47 -0.62 -10.40 1.37
CA LYS A 47 -1.16 -9.99 0.07
C LYS A 47 -2.52 -9.30 0.18
N THR A 48 -2.70 -8.48 1.22
CA THR A 48 -3.94 -7.77 1.54
C THR A 48 -3.73 -6.26 1.61
N CYS A 49 -4.81 -5.49 1.42
CA CYS A 49 -4.84 -4.07 1.75
C CYS A 49 -5.52 -3.89 3.10
N GLY A 50 -4.90 -3.13 4.01
CA GLY A 50 -5.41 -2.88 5.35
C GLY A 50 -5.43 -1.40 5.68
N ARG A 51 -6.27 -1.00 6.64
CA ARG A 51 -6.26 0.36 7.20
C ARG A 51 -5.19 0.46 8.27
N TYR A 52 -4.38 1.51 8.22
CA TYR A 52 -3.31 1.80 9.17
C TYR A 52 -3.43 3.23 9.67
N GLU A 53 -3.00 3.44 10.91
CA GLU A 53 -2.77 4.76 11.48
C GLU A 53 -1.34 5.22 11.22
N TYR A 54 -1.14 6.53 11.09
CA TYR A 54 0.18 7.13 10.96
C TYR A 54 0.16 8.58 11.43
N CYS A 55 1.31 9.13 11.77
CA CYS A 55 1.42 10.53 12.18
C CYS A 55 1.64 11.44 10.98
N ALA A 56 0.91 12.55 10.95
CA ALA A 56 1.03 13.53 9.89
C ALA A 56 2.47 14.08 9.72
N GLY A 57 2.91 14.28 8.48
CA GLY A 57 4.21 14.84 8.13
C GLY A 57 5.41 13.98 8.53
N GLN A 58 5.25 12.65 8.62
CA GLN A 58 6.36 11.72 8.82
C GLN A 58 6.69 10.88 7.57
N GLY A 59 5.95 11.06 6.48
CA GLY A 59 6.27 10.49 5.16
C GLY A 59 5.43 9.27 4.79
N ALA A 60 4.67 8.70 5.74
CA ALA A 60 3.71 7.63 5.49
C ALA A 60 2.66 8.01 4.43
N GLU A 61 2.29 9.30 4.33
CA GLU A 61 1.36 9.83 3.33
C GLU A 61 1.77 9.48 1.89
N LYS A 62 3.08 9.38 1.64
CA LYS A 62 3.62 9.13 0.30
C LYS A 62 3.41 7.70 -0.15
N ILE A 63 3.31 6.76 0.79
CA ILE A 63 3.18 5.32 0.52
C ILE A 63 1.77 4.79 0.80
N MET A 64 0.94 5.56 1.51
CA MET A 64 -0.46 5.22 1.75
C MET A 64 -1.34 5.46 0.51
N PHE A 65 -2.43 4.71 0.45
CA PHE A 65 -3.56 4.90 -0.44
C PHE A 65 -4.70 5.61 0.30
N GLU A 66 -5.45 6.42 -0.43
CA GLU A 66 -6.62 7.15 0.09
C GLU A 66 -7.82 6.25 0.35
N SER A 67 -7.88 5.08 -0.30
CA SER A 67 -8.95 4.11 -0.14
C SER A 67 -8.48 2.67 -0.30
N GLU A 68 -9.19 1.75 0.34
CA GLU A 68 -8.94 0.31 0.22
C GLU A 68 -9.08 -0.16 -1.23
N ALA A 69 -10.14 0.29 -1.91
CA ALA A 69 -10.40 -0.07 -3.30
C ALA A 69 -9.25 0.31 -4.24
N LYS A 70 -8.66 1.51 -4.03
CA LYS A 70 -7.50 1.97 -4.81
C LYS A 70 -6.27 1.12 -4.53
N CYS A 71 -5.99 0.82 -3.25
CA CYS A 71 -4.92 -0.10 -2.88
C CYS A 71 -5.10 -1.47 -3.55
N MET A 72 -6.31 -2.05 -3.47
CA MET A 72 -6.57 -3.37 -4.04
C MET A 72 -6.45 -3.38 -5.56
N GLN A 73 -6.94 -2.33 -6.23
CA GLN A 73 -6.85 -2.19 -7.68
C GLN A 73 -5.40 -2.06 -8.15
N GLU A 74 -4.62 -1.17 -7.52
CA GLU A 74 -3.22 -0.91 -7.92
C GLU A 74 -2.31 -2.08 -7.56
N CYS A 75 -2.49 -2.69 -6.39
CA CYS A 75 -1.68 -3.83 -5.93
C CYS A 75 -2.23 -5.20 -6.37
N LYS A 76 -3.26 -5.22 -7.22
CA LYS A 76 -3.87 -6.43 -7.80
C LYS A 76 -4.27 -7.46 -6.72
N VAL A 77 -4.77 -6.96 -5.60
CA VAL A 77 -5.31 -7.79 -4.52
C VAL A 77 -6.67 -8.31 -4.98
N SER A 78 -6.78 -9.63 -5.14
CA SER A 78 -8.08 -10.27 -5.29
C SER A 78 -8.94 -9.95 -4.07
N ALA A 79 -10.20 -9.60 -4.29
CA ALA A 79 -11.14 -9.30 -3.21
C ALA A 79 -11.01 -10.33 -2.08
N PRO A 80 -10.89 -9.90 -0.81
CA PRO A 80 -10.75 -10.85 0.27
C PRO A 80 -11.92 -11.82 0.18
N SER A 81 -11.62 -13.11 0.03
CA SER A 81 -12.60 -14.14 0.37
C SER A 81 -12.93 -13.87 1.83
N LYS A 82 -14.15 -13.37 2.09
CA LYS A 82 -14.71 -12.99 3.40
C LYS A 82 -13.75 -13.18 4.59
N PRO A 83 -13.42 -12.11 5.36
CA PRO A 83 -12.67 -12.29 6.58
C PRO A 83 -13.42 -13.28 7.49
N SER A 84 -12.79 -14.43 7.73
CA SER A 84 -13.14 -15.32 8.82
C SER A 84 -12.73 -14.59 10.09
N TYR A 85 -13.63 -13.77 10.64
CA TYR A 85 -13.50 -13.33 12.02
C TYR A 85 -13.48 -14.60 12.88
N ILE A 86 -12.31 -14.92 13.44
CA ILE A 86 -12.24 -15.80 14.58
C ILE A 86 -12.80 -14.96 15.73
N GLU A 87 -14.06 -15.20 16.09
CA GLU A 87 -14.58 -14.83 17.39
C GLU A 87 -13.79 -15.64 18.42
N ASP A 88 -12.77 -15.03 19.02
CA ASP A 88 -12.18 -15.56 20.23
C ASP A 88 -13.25 -15.54 21.34
N LYS A 89 -13.60 -16.75 21.82
CA LYS A 89 -14.51 -17.02 22.93
C LYS A 89 -13.86 -16.74 24.28
#